data_AF-A0A410DQF5-F1
#
_entry.id   AF-A0A410DQF5-F1
#
_cell.length_a   1.000
_cell.length_b   1.000
_cell.length_c   1.000
_cell.angle_alpha   90.00
_cell.angle_beta   90.00
_cell.angle_gamma   90.00
#
_symmetry.space_group_name_H-M   'P 1'
#
loop_
_entity.id
_entity.type
_entity.pdbx_description
1 polymer ?
#
loop_
_entity_poly.entity_id
_entity_poly.type
_entity_poly.pdbx_seq_one_letter_code
_entity_poly.pdbx_strand_id
1 'polypeptide(L)'
;MDMSYAKVVVQGSPISKSNFKLFNTNGRAILPYNSGKYHDRYALYEEEIALQARAQNPNTILSEGLIAILKVYYKSSKRHPDTNNITKSIFDGIEKSGLIVNDAQIKHIIIEEFYDKENPRFELELFSESEFSVEYKIEKRIEPLEKILYGPPSNKANALINNTTKKTKTSETSLSCSICDKKIKGNDYITANKGKSVICKSCLVKGF
;
A
#
# COMPACT_ATOMS: atom_id res chain seq x y z
N MET A 1 -18.43 -31.03 17.84
CA MET A 1 -18.82 -29.65 18.16
C MET A 1 -18.19 -28.84 17.07
N ASP A 2 -18.99 -28.36 16.12
CA ASP A 2 -18.49 -27.45 15.10
C ASP A 2 -18.09 -26.18 15.84
N MET A 3 -16.83 -25.77 15.68
CA MET A 3 -16.36 -24.53 16.28
C MET A 3 -16.97 -23.39 15.48
N SER A 4 -17.66 -22.47 16.15
CA SER A 4 -18.27 -21.31 15.50
C SER A 4 -17.36 -20.08 15.48
N TYR A 5 -16.16 -20.20 16.04
CA TYR A 5 -15.19 -19.11 16.19
C TYR A 5 -13.76 -19.58 15.94
N ALA A 6 -12.95 -18.73 15.31
CA ALA A 6 -11.51 -18.89 15.22
C ALA A 6 -10.79 -17.55 15.34
N LYS A 7 -9.62 -17.55 15.99
CA LYS A 7 -8.72 -16.39 16.05
C LYS A 7 -7.36 -16.75 15.48
N VAL A 8 -6.84 -15.87 14.63
CA VAL A 8 -5.52 -16.00 14.03
C VAL A 8 -4.72 -14.73 14.25
N VAL A 9 -3.52 -14.86 14.80
CA VAL A 9 -2.57 -13.76 15.00
C VAL A 9 -1.29 -14.07 14.25
N VAL A 10 -0.88 -13.17 13.36
CA VAL A 10 0.38 -13.33 12.61
C VAL A 10 1.24 -12.10 12.81
N GLN A 11 2.48 -12.32 13.23
CA GLN A 11 3.45 -11.26 13.48
C GLN A 11 3.98 -10.67 12.18
N GLY A 12 4.45 -9.44 12.25
CA GLY A 12 4.95 -8.69 11.10
C GLY A 12 3.90 -7.78 10.48
N SER A 13 4.37 -6.78 9.72
CA SER A 13 3.48 -5.90 8.97
C SER A 13 2.87 -6.66 7.79
N PRO A 14 1.55 -6.63 7.60
CA PRO A 14 0.92 -7.29 6.46
C PRO A 14 1.43 -6.77 5.14
N ILE A 15 1.54 -7.66 4.16
CA ILE A 15 2.05 -7.34 2.83
C ILE A 15 0.88 -7.35 1.85
N SER A 16 0.66 -6.26 1.12
CA SER A 16 -0.40 -6.23 0.10
C SER A 16 0.01 -6.98 -1.16
N LYS A 17 -0.87 -7.88 -1.62
CA LYS A 17 -0.69 -8.60 -2.89
C LYS A 17 -0.64 -7.59 -4.05
N SER A 18 0.52 -7.44 -4.69
CA SER A 18 0.59 -6.71 -5.96
C SER A 18 0.11 -7.64 -7.08
N ASN A 19 -0.66 -7.12 -8.04
CA ASN A 19 -1.14 -7.87 -9.21
C ASN A 19 -0.01 -8.17 -10.21
N PHE A 20 1.20 -8.48 -9.74
CA PHE A 20 2.30 -8.88 -10.59
C PHE A 20 2.08 -10.31 -11.07
N LYS A 21 1.58 -10.45 -12.30
CA LYS A 21 1.38 -11.72 -12.98
C LYS A 21 2.45 -11.84 -14.06
N LEU A 22 3.24 -12.91 -14.04
CA LEU A 22 4.02 -13.31 -15.19
C LEU A 22 3.11 -14.11 -16.12
N PHE A 23 3.28 -14.01 -17.43
CA PHE A 23 2.50 -14.81 -18.37
C PHE A 23 3.43 -15.83 -19.04
N ASN A 24 2.98 -17.07 -19.16
CA ASN A 24 3.70 -18.04 -19.98
C ASN A 24 3.49 -17.75 -21.47
N THR A 25 4.17 -18.52 -22.31
CA THR A 25 4.03 -18.49 -23.78
C THR A 25 2.59 -18.72 -24.26
N ASN A 26 1.71 -19.31 -23.43
CA ASN A 26 0.30 -19.57 -23.72
C ASN A 26 -0.63 -18.51 -23.11
N GLY A 27 -0.10 -17.39 -22.60
CA GLY A 27 -0.88 -16.29 -22.03
C GLY A 27 -1.55 -16.59 -20.67
N ARG A 28 -1.23 -17.73 -20.03
CA ARG A 28 -1.70 -18.02 -18.66
C ARG A 28 -0.85 -17.26 -17.66
N ALA A 29 -1.51 -16.59 -16.72
CA ALA A 29 -0.85 -15.96 -15.59
C ALA A 29 -0.24 -17.03 -14.67
N ILE A 30 1.04 -16.86 -14.33
CA ILE A 30 1.81 -17.67 -13.41
C ILE A 30 2.35 -16.76 -12.31
N LEU A 31 2.25 -17.21 -11.07
CA LEU A 31 2.95 -16.60 -9.94
C LEU A 31 4.35 -17.23 -9.86
N PRO A 32 5.44 -16.43 -9.86
CA PRO A 32 6.78 -16.98 -9.65
C PRO A 32 6.83 -17.68 -8.29
N TYR A 33 7.34 -18.91 -8.27
CA TYR A 33 7.53 -19.72 -7.08
C TYR A 33 8.98 -20.21 -7.05
N ASN A 34 9.60 -20.15 -5.88
CA ASN A 34 10.92 -20.73 -5.60
C ASN A 34 12.08 -20.17 -6.45
N SER A 35 12.00 -18.89 -6.81
CA SER A 35 13.02 -18.20 -7.60
C SER A 35 14.15 -17.59 -6.76
N GLY A 36 13.99 -17.55 -5.43
CA GLY A 36 14.85 -16.83 -4.50
C GLY A 36 14.74 -15.30 -4.63
N LYS A 37 13.74 -14.80 -5.39
CA LYS A 37 13.60 -13.38 -5.73
C LYS A 37 12.48 -12.72 -4.92
N TYR A 38 12.47 -11.38 -4.93
CA TYR A 38 11.47 -10.53 -4.27
C TYR A 38 10.01 -10.94 -4.47
N HIS A 39 9.69 -11.56 -5.62
CA HIS A 39 8.35 -11.99 -5.97
C HIS A 39 7.84 -13.18 -5.15
N ASP A 40 8.73 -13.99 -4.56
CA ASP A 40 8.37 -15.15 -3.75
C ASP A 40 7.81 -14.75 -2.38
N ARG A 41 7.97 -13.49 -1.97
CA ARG A 41 7.54 -12.99 -0.65
C ARG A 41 6.03 -13.13 -0.42
N TYR A 42 5.22 -13.14 -1.48
CA TYR A 42 3.78 -13.39 -1.36
C TYR A 42 3.48 -14.84 -1.00
N ALA A 43 4.09 -15.78 -1.73
CA ALA A 43 3.91 -17.20 -1.46
C ALA A 43 4.42 -17.57 -0.06
N LEU A 44 5.57 -17.01 0.35
CA LEU A 44 6.10 -17.21 1.70
C LEU A 44 5.19 -16.62 2.79
N TYR A 45 4.63 -15.44 2.55
CA TYR A 45 3.70 -14.82 3.49
C TYR A 45 2.39 -15.61 3.62
N GLU A 46 1.84 -16.08 2.50
CA GLU A 46 0.65 -16.96 2.51
C GLU A 46 0.92 -18.28 3.25
N GLU A 47 2.11 -18.88 3.09
CA GLU A 47 2.52 -20.07 3.85
C GLU A 47 2.69 -19.78 5.35
N GLU A 48 3.26 -18.63 5.71
CA GLU A 48 3.42 -18.22 7.10
C GLU A 48 2.06 -18.06 7.79
N ILE A 49 1.10 -17.41 7.13
CA ILE A 49 -0.27 -17.31 7.61
C ILE A 49 -0.88 -18.71 7.76
N ALA A 50 -0.72 -19.57 6.75
CA ALA A 50 -1.28 -20.91 6.77
C ALA A 50 -0.72 -21.78 7.89
N LEU A 51 0.57 -21.63 8.21
CA LEU A 51 1.22 -22.31 9.32
C LEU A 51 0.69 -21.80 10.67
N GLN A 52 0.64 -20.48 10.85
CA GLN A 52 0.18 -19.87 12.11
C GLN A 52 -1.29 -20.17 12.38
N ALA A 53 -2.15 -20.08 11.37
CA ALA A 53 -3.58 -20.39 11.49
C ALA A 53 -3.82 -21.83 11.95
N ARG A 54 -3.13 -22.81 11.33
CA ARG A 54 -3.21 -24.23 11.72
C ARG A 54 -2.65 -24.51 13.10
N ALA A 55 -1.55 -23.84 13.47
CA ALA A 55 -0.95 -24.01 14.78
C ALA A 55 -1.85 -23.48 15.90
N GLN A 56 -2.55 -22.37 15.65
CA GLN A 56 -3.44 -21.73 16.62
C GLN A 56 -4.83 -22.39 16.69
N ASN A 57 -5.30 -22.98 15.58
CA ASN A 57 -6.62 -23.60 15.46
C ASN A 57 -6.48 -25.04 14.90
N PRO A 58 -5.91 -25.97 15.66
CA PRO A 58 -5.65 -27.32 15.17
C PRO A 58 -6.95 -28.10 14.94
N ASN A 59 -7.06 -28.73 13.77
CA ASN A 59 -8.23 -29.52 13.34
C ASN A 59 -9.55 -28.73 13.28
N THR A 60 -9.47 -27.40 13.21
CA THR A 60 -10.65 -26.54 13.06
C THR A 60 -10.89 -26.25 11.58
N ILE A 61 -12.13 -26.45 11.14
CA ILE A 61 -12.58 -26.09 9.79
C ILE A 61 -13.94 -25.40 9.93
N LEU A 62 -14.01 -24.14 9.50
CA LEU A 62 -15.23 -23.36 9.42
C LEU A 62 -15.85 -23.56 8.04
N SER A 63 -17.05 -24.13 7.95
CA SER A 63 -17.67 -24.53 6.68
C SER A 63 -18.87 -23.67 6.24
N GLU A 64 -19.38 -22.80 7.11
CA GLU A 64 -20.53 -21.94 6.83
C GLU A 64 -20.17 -20.48 6.52
N GLY A 65 -21.17 -19.58 6.46
CA GLY A 65 -20.96 -18.13 6.28
C GLY A 65 -20.27 -17.51 7.48
N LEU A 66 -19.34 -16.58 7.23
CA LEU A 66 -18.47 -16.02 8.24
C LEU A 66 -18.49 -14.49 8.29
N ILE A 67 -18.40 -13.97 9.51
CA ILE A 67 -18.13 -12.59 9.82
C ILE A 67 -16.66 -12.47 10.22
N ALA A 68 -15.90 -11.63 9.53
CA ALA A 68 -14.49 -11.41 9.77
C ALA A 68 -14.24 -10.04 10.41
N ILE A 69 -13.50 -10.03 11.52
CA ILE A 69 -12.98 -8.82 12.16
C ILE A 69 -11.46 -8.84 12.01
N LEU A 70 -10.93 -7.95 11.17
CA LEU A 70 -9.51 -7.84 10.87
C LEU A 70 -8.92 -6.59 11.52
N LYS A 71 -8.09 -6.79 12.54
CA LYS A 71 -7.33 -5.72 13.21
C LYS A 71 -5.90 -5.73 12.71
N VAL A 72 -5.42 -4.58 12.25
CA VAL A 72 -4.09 -4.47 11.63
C VAL A 72 -3.25 -3.47 12.38
N TYR A 73 -2.08 -3.91 12.83
CA TYR A 73 -1.15 -3.11 13.61
C TYR A 73 0.08 -2.78 12.75
N TYR A 74 0.15 -1.54 12.27
CA TYR A 74 1.27 -1.08 11.45
C TYR A 74 2.40 -0.48 12.28
N LYS A 75 3.63 -0.66 11.78
CA LYS A 75 4.84 -0.11 12.39
C LYS A 75 4.92 1.44 12.30
N SER A 76 4.29 2.04 11.30
CA SER A 76 4.36 3.49 11.04
C SER A 76 3.07 4.02 10.47
N SER A 77 2.64 5.18 10.96
CA SER A 77 1.51 5.95 10.42
C SER A 77 1.80 6.73 9.14
N LYS A 78 3.08 6.85 8.74
CA LYS A 78 3.47 7.66 7.56
C LYS A 78 3.48 6.85 6.27
N ARG A 79 3.87 5.58 6.34
CA ARG A 79 3.98 4.68 5.20
C ARG A 79 3.66 3.27 5.65
N HIS A 80 2.50 2.78 5.24
CA HIS A 80 2.08 1.41 5.31
C HIS A 80 1.35 1.06 4.02
N PRO A 81 1.24 -0.23 3.65
CA PRO A 81 0.39 -0.63 2.54
C PRO A 81 -1.07 -0.26 2.81
N ASP A 82 -1.85 -0.11 1.74
CA ASP A 82 -3.28 0.17 1.87
C ASP A 82 -3.98 -1.01 2.55
N THR A 83 -4.68 -0.71 3.64
CA THR A 83 -5.34 -1.71 4.50
C THR A 83 -6.43 -2.49 3.76
N ASN A 84 -7.05 -1.88 2.75
CA ASN A 84 -8.02 -2.59 1.91
C ASN A 84 -7.37 -3.63 0.99
N ASN A 85 -6.10 -3.45 0.62
CA ASN A 85 -5.40 -4.33 -0.32
C ASN A 85 -4.78 -5.57 0.35
N ILE A 86 -4.53 -5.51 1.66
CA ILE A 86 -3.93 -6.63 2.41
C ILE A 86 -4.92 -7.76 2.71
N THR A 87 -6.23 -7.49 2.67
CA THR A 87 -7.28 -8.49 2.92
C THR A 87 -7.15 -9.69 2.00
N LYS A 88 -6.91 -9.45 0.71
CA LYS A 88 -6.76 -10.51 -0.30
C LYS A 88 -5.64 -11.49 0.07
N SER A 89 -4.45 -10.98 0.38
CA SER A 89 -3.32 -11.82 0.79
C SER A 89 -3.57 -12.56 2.10
N ILE A 90 -4.32 -11.97 3.03
CA ILE A 90 -4.64 -12.60 4.30
C ILE A 90 -5.61 -13.75 4.10
N PHE A 91 -6.73 -13.51 3.41
CA PHE A 91 -7.73 -14.55 3.17
C PHE A 91 -7.21 -15.67 2.26
N ASP A 92 -6.38 -15.38 1.27
CA ASP A 92 -5.68 -16.40 0.48
C ASP A 92 -4.84 -17.33 1.40
N GLY A 93 -4.12 -16.77 2.37
CA GLY A 93 -3.34 -17.54 3.35
C GLY A 93 -4.21 -18.33 4.33
N ILE A 94 -5.35 -17.79 4.74
CA ILE A 94 -6.31 -18.46 5.62
C ILE A 94 -7.02 -19.61 4.91
N GLU A 95 -7.43 -19.44 3.65
CA GLU A 95 -7.99 -20.53 2.82
C GLU A 95 -6.95 -21.64 2.64
N LYS A 96 -5.71 -21.27 2.33
CA LYS A 96 -4.59 -22.23 2.21
C LYS A 96 -4.31 -23.01 3.50
N SER A 97 -4.64 -22.43 4.66
CA SER A 97 -4.52 -23.12 5.95
C SER A 97 -5.52 -24.25 6.14
N GLY A 98 -6.63 -24.25 5.40
CA GLY A 98 -7.77 -25.15 5.59
C GLY A 98 -8.69 -24.74 6.73
N LEU A 99 -8.42 -23.62 7.43
CA LEU A 99 -9.30 -23.08 8.47
C LEU A 99 -10.67 -22.67 7.92
N ILE A 100 -10.71 -22.19 6.68
CA ILE A 100 -11.92 -21.95 5.90
C ILE A 100 -11.84 -22.76 4.61
N VAL A 101 -12.99 -23.14 4.07
CA VAL A 101 -13.12 -23.87 2.79
C VAL A 101 -12.83 -22.94 1.61
N ASN A 102 -13.31 -21.70 1.66
CA ASN A 102 -13.15 -20.72 0.58
C ASN A 102 -13.35 -19.28 1.07
N ASP A 103 -12.63 -18.32 0.50
CA ASP A 103 -12.79 -16.89 0.80
C ASP A 103 -14.22 -16.34 0.57
N ALA A 104 -15.02 -16.97 -0.31
CA ALA A 104 -16.43 -16.63 -0.53
C ALA A 104 -17.36 -16.90 0.68
N GLN A 105 -16.88 -17.61 1.70
CA GLN A 105 -17.57 -17.76 2.99
C GLN A 105 -17.63 -16.45 3.76
N ILE A 106 -16.67 -15.55 3.56
CA ILE A 106 -16.61 -14.28 4.27
C ILE A 106 -17.72 -13.35 3.75
N LYS A 107 -18.80 -13.19 4.52
CA LYS A 107 -19.97 -12.36 4.17
C LYS A 107 -19.87 -10.94 4.67
N HIS A 108 -19.22 -10.75 5.82
CA HIS A 108 -19.03 -9.46 6.45
C HIS A 108 -17.57 -9.27 6.83
N ILE A 109 -16.99 -8.11 6.53
CA ILE A 109 -15.60 -7.80 6.86
C ILE A 109 -15.57 -6.43 7.54
N ILE A 110 -15.02 -6.41 8.76
CA ILE A 110 -14.67 -5.19 9.49
C ILE A 110 -13.16 -5.09 9.47
N ILE A 111 -12.64 -3.92 9.10
CA ILE A 111 -11.21 -3.67 9.08
C ILE A 111 -10.92 -2.52 10.02
N GLU A 112 -10.06 -2.77 11.01
CA GLU A 112 -9.62 -1.78 11.97
C GLU A 112 -8.11 -1.57 11.83
N GLU A 113 -7.71 -0.31 11.79
CA GLU A 113 -6.31 0.08 11.64
C GLU A 113 -5.77 0.65 12.96
N PHE A 114 -4.62 0.15 13.36
CA PHE A 114 -3.89 0.54 14.56
C PHE A 114 -2.41 0.73 14.23
N TYR A 115 -1.70 1.41 15.13
CA TYR A 115 -0.26 1.61 15.03
C TYR A 115 0.46 1.03 16.24
N ASP A 116 1.33 0.05 15.98
CA ASP A 116 2.20 -0.57 16.97
C ASP A 116 3.61 -0.69 16.37
N LYS A 117 4.51 0.18 16.83
CA LYS A 117 5.88 0.26 16.32
C LYS A 117 6.74 -0.93 16.77
N GLU A 118 6.42 -1.50 17.93
CA GLU A 118 7.21 -2.55 18.57
C GLU A 118 6.77 -3.91 18.06
N ASN A 119 5.46 -4.15 18.00
CA ASN A 119 4.88 -5.45 17.64
C ASN A 119 3.84 -5.33 16.52
N PRO A 120 4.28 -5.01 15.27
CA PRO A 120 3.37 -4.99 14.13
C PRO A 120 2.86 -6.41 13.86
N ARG A 121 1.57 -6.55 13.59
CA ARG A 121 0.88 -7.82 13.39
C ARG A 121 -0.48 -7.60 12.75
N PHE A 122 -1.15 -8.67 12.36
CA PHE A 122 -2.60 -8.64 12.23
C PHE A 122 -3.25 -9.65 13.16
N GLU A 123 -4.46 -9.34 13.57
CA GLU A 123 -5.35 -10.23 14.30
C GLU A 123 -6.63 -10.38 13.48
N LEU A 124 -6.95 -11.62 13.10
CA LEU A 124 -8.17 -11.97 12.39
C LEU A 124 -9.03 -12.80 13.32
N GLU A 125 -10.27 -12.36 13.51
CA GLU A 125 -11.29 -13.10 14.23
C GLU A 125 -12.39 -13.48 13.23
N LEU A 126 -12.78 -14.76 13.21
CA LEU A 126 -13.80 -15.32 12.35
C LEU A 126 -14.94 -15.85 13.21
N PHE A 127 -16.16 -15.41 12.93
CA PHE A 127 -17.38 -15.81 13.63
C PHE A 127 -18.37 -16.42 12.64
N SER A 128 -19.07 -17.45 13.06
CA SER A 128 -20.09 -18.09 12.24
C SER A 128 -21.39 -17.29 12.22
N GLU A 129 -21.92 -17.06 11.02
CA GLU A 129 -23.11 -16.22 10.79
C GLU A 129 -24.39 -16.83 11.39
N SER A 130 -24.42 -18.15 11.60
CA SER A 130 -25.53 -18.84 12.26
C SER A 130 -25.65 -18.51 13.76
N GLU A 131 -24.53 -18.22 14.42
CA GLU A 131 -24.47 -17.97 15.87
C GLU A 131 -24.27 -16.50 16.23
N PHE A 132 -23.63 -15.73 15.35
CA PHE A 132 -23.22 -14.36 15.63
C PHE A 132 -23.79 -13.38 14.60
N SER A 133 -24.14 -12.18 15.06
CA SER A 133 -24.50 -11.05 14.23
C SER A 133 -23.69 -9.81 14.63
N VAL A 134 -23.57 -8.85 13.71
CA VAL A 134 -22.92 -7.57 13.98
C VAL A 134 -23.89 -6.43 13.68
N GLU A 135 -24.02 -5.52 14.63
CA GLU A 135 -24.86 -4.32 14.53
C GLU A 135 -24.00 -3.05 14.66
N TYR A 136 -24.31 -2.01 13.89
CA TYR A 136 -23.64 -0.72 13.97
C TYR A 136 -24.62 0.42 14.18
N LYS A 137 -24.22 1.39 15.01
CA LYS A 137 -24.94 2.63 15.22
C LYS A 137 -24.00 3.81 15.01
N ILE A 138 -24.38 4.73 14.13
CA ILE A 138 -23.63 5.98 13.89
C ILE A 138 -24.28 7.09 14.71
N GLU A 139 -23.54 7.61 15.69
CA GLU A 139 -24.00 8.68 16.57
C GLU A 139 -23.11 9.91 16.48
N LYS A 140 -23.68 11.07 16.78
CA LYS A 140 -22.90 12.30 16.89
C LYS A 140 -22.14 12.26 18.22
N ARG A 141 -20.82 12.44 18.15
CA ARG A 141 -19.98 12.56 19.35
C ARG A 141 -20.39 13.78 20.17
N ILE A 142 -20.44 13.61 21.49
CA ILE A 142 -20.66 14.71 22.46
C ILE A 142 -19.47 15.68 22.40
N GLU A 143 -18.26 15.13 22.37
CA GLU A 143 -17.02 15.90 22.22
C GLU A 143 -16.37 15.60 20.85
N PRO A 144 -16.09 16.63 20.03
CA PRO A 144 -15.48 16.45 18.73
C PRO A 144 -13.99 16.08 18.87
N LEU A 145 -13.54 15.12 18.06
CA LEU A 145 -12.11 14.82 17.92
C LEU A 145 -11.39 15.87 17.07
N GLU A 146 -10.08 15.98 17.24
CA GLU A 146 -9.23 16.75 16.35
C GLU A 146 -9.34 16.25 14.91
N LYS A 147 -9.46 17.18 13.96
CA LYS A 147 -9.62 16.84 12.55
C LYS A 147 -8.27 16.43 11.96
N ILE A 148 -8.22 15.23 11.39
CA ILE A 148 -7.09 14.81 10.54
C ILE A 148 -7.33 15.37 9.14
N LEU A 149 -6.45 16.28 8.70
CA LEU A 149 -6.51 16.88 7.36
C LEU A 149 -5.64 16.08 6.39
N TYR A 150 -6.25 15.58 5.32
CA TYR A 150 -5.55 14.87 4.26
C TYR A 150 -5.19 15.83 3.11
N GLY A 151 -3.92 15.81 2.71
CA GLY A 151 -3.43 16.55 1.56
C GLY A 151 -3.16 15.64 0.36
N PRO A 152 -2.98 16.20 -0.85
CA PRO A 152 -2.51 15.43 -1.99
C PRO A 152 -1.15 14.78 -1.68
N PRO A 153 -0.82 13.65 -2.32
CA PRO A 153 0.48 13.01 -2.14
C PRO A 153 1.60 14.01 -2.46
N SER A 154 2.72 13.91 -1.74
CA SER A 154 3.85 14.87 -1.81
C SER A 154 4.30 15.20 -3.23
N ASN A 155 4.17 14.25 -4.15
CA ASN A 155 4.59 14.36 -5.54
C ASN A 155 3.62 15.17 -6.41
N LYS A 156 2.41 15.46 -5.91
CA LYS A 156 1.35 16.26 -6.57
C LYS A 156 1.03 17.55 -5.81
N ALA A 157 1.68 17.83 -4.69
CA ALA A 157 1.46 19.05 -3.91
C ALA A 157 1.64 20.32 -4.76
N ASN A 158 2.62 20.33 -5.67
CA ASN A 158 2.88 21.46 -6.57
C ASN A 158 1.87 21.61 -7.72
N ALA A 159 1.09 20.57 -8.05
CA ALA A 159 0.13 20.63 -9.15
C ALA A 159 -1.16 21.37 -8.77
N LEU A 160 -1.55 21.31 -7.49
CA LEU A 160 -2.76 21.94 -6.98
C LEU A 160 -2.56 23.43 -6.59
N ILE A 161 -1.32 23.85 -6.34
CA ILE A 161 -0.99 25.23 -5.91
C ILE A 161 -0.82 26.20 -7.10
N ASN A 162 -0.65 25.70 -8.33
CA ASN A 162 -0.34 26.54 -9.49
C ASN A 162 -1.53 27.31 -10.10
N ASN A 163 -2.72 27.29 -9.50
CA ASN A 163 -3.86 28.11 -9.92
C ASN A 163 -3.92 29.48 -9.26
N THR A 164 -2.77 30.03 -8.83
CA THR A 164 -2.69 31.43 -8.37
C THR A 164 -1.70 32.22 -9.22
N THR A 165 -2.30 33.06 -10.09
CA THR A 165 -1.76 34.29 -10.68
C THR A 165 -0.36 34.22 -11.28
N LYS A 166 -0.31 34.20 -12.63
CA LYS A 166 0.81 34.72 -13.43
C LYS A 166 1.18 36.12 -12.92
N LYS A 167 2.19 36.23 -12.06
CA LYS A 167 2.97 37.45 -11.89
C LYS A 167 4.03 37.45 -12.99
N THR A 168 3.73 38.16 -14.08
CA THR A 168 4.72 38.70 -14.99
C THR A 168 5.70 39.55 -14.19
N LYS A 169 6.89 39.01 -13.92
CA LYS A 169 8.08 39.82 -13.61
C LYS A 169 9.00 39.77 -14.82
N THR A 170 8.84 40.77 -15.66
CA THR A 170 9.89 41.29 -16.52
C THR A 170 11.05 41.73 -15.64
N SER A 171 12.14 40.95 -15.65
CA SER A 171 13.45 41.43 -15.24
C SER A 171 14.43 40.92 -16.28
N GLU A 172 14.89 41.83 -17.13
CA GLU A 172 15.97 41.61 -18.09
C GLU A 172 17.28 41.39 -17.32
N THR A 173 17.49 40.18 -16.81
CA THR A 173 18.80 39.72 -16.36
C THR A 173 19.48 39.08 -17.55
N SER A 174 20.51 39.73 -18.07
CA SER A 174 21.35 39.19 -19.14
C SER A 174 21.97 37.86 -18.71
N LEU A 175 21.40 36.74 -19.17
CA LEU A 175 21.88 35.39 -18.89
C LEU A 175 23.21 35.16 -19.65
N SER A 176 24.26 34.71 -18.97
CA SER A 176 25.54 34.32 -19.58
C SER A 176 25.78 32.82 -19.44
N CYS A 177 26.46 32.22 -20.42
CA CYS A 177 26.80 30.80 -20.40
C CYS A 177 28.00 30.53 -19.48
N SER A 178 27.88 29.58 -18.54
CA SER A 178 28.94 29.17 -17.62
C SER A 178 30.13 28.44 -18.26
N ILE A 179 30.10 28.17 -19.57
CA ILE A 179 31.18 27.47 -20.31
C ILE A 179 31.93 28.42 -21.25
N CYS A 180 31.23 29.37 -21.89
CA CYS A 180 31.84 30.27 -22.86
C CYS A 180 31.69 31.76 -22.53
N ASP A 181 31.08 32.09 -21.39
CA ASP A 181 30.78 33.44 -20.91
C ASP A 181 30.03 34.35 -21.90
N LYS A 182 29.52 33.80 -23.00
CA LYS A 182 28.73 34.55 -23.98
C LYS A 182 27.35 34.86 -23.42
N LYS A 183 26.89 36.10 -23.66
CA LYS A 183 25.53 36.55 -23.36
C LYS A 183 24.54 35.78 -24.24
N ILE A 184 23.58 35.12 -23.60
CA ILE A 184 22.52 34.36 -24.24
C ILE A 184 21.36 35.31 -24.50
N LYS A 185 21.04 35.52 -25.79
CA LYS A 185 19.84 36.26 -26.19
C LYS A 185 18.70 35.27 -26.37
N GLY A 186 17.67 35.37 -25.53
CA GLY A 186 16.47 34.55 -25.62
C GLY A 186 16.58 33.15 -24.99
N ASN A 187 15.77 32.20 -25.48
CA ASN A 187 15.54 30.89 -24.87
C ASN A 187 16.57 29.80 -25.25
N ASP A 188 17.78 30.17 -25.67
CA ASP A 188 18.77 29.23 -26.21
C ASP A 188 19.78 28.73 -25.17
N TYR A 189 19.26 28.25 -24.04
CA TYR A 189 20.05 27.73 -22.93
C TYR A 189 19.39 26.52 -22.27
N ILE A 190 20.22 25.76 -21.55
CA ILE A 190 19.81 24.66 -20.68
C ILE A 190 20.40 24.93 -19.30
N THR A 191 19.65 24.59 -18.25
CA THR A 191 20.13 24.71 -16.87
C THR A 191 20.60 23.37 -16.33
N ALA A 192 21.71 23.38 -15.61
CA ALA A 192 22.24 22.22 -14.90
C ALA A 192 22.34 22.51 -13.40
N ASN A 193 22.54 21.47 -12.59
CA ASN A 193 22.67 21.59 -11.12
C ASN A 193 21.51 22.31 -10.43
N LYS A 194 20.27 21.88 -10.69
CA LYS A 194 19.04 22.49 -10.13
C LYS A 194 18.94 24.00 -10.39
N GLY A 195 19.39 24.45 -11.56
CA GLY A 195 19.29 25.87 -11.97
C GLY A 195 20.51 26.73 -11.63
N LYS A 196 21.59 26.16 -11.08
CA LYS A 196 22.79 26.92 -10.69
C LYS A 196 23.73 27.25 -11.84
N SER A 197 23.74 26.45 -12.91
CA SER A 197 24.59 26.68 -14.08
C SER A 197 23.73 26.80 -15.34
N VAL A 198 24.10 27.73 -16.21
CA VAL A 198 23.41 28.03 -17.47
C VAL A 198 24.35 27.71 -18.62
N ILE A 199 23.96 26.82 -19.52
CA ILE A 199 24.79 26.35 -20.63
C ILE A 199 24.08 26.65 -21.95
N CYS A 200 24.75 27.31 -22.90
CA CYS A 200 24.19 27.53 -24.23
C CYS A 200 24.22 26.22 -25.04
N LYS A 201 23.26 26.03 -25.95
CA LYS A 201 23.17 24.78 -26.74
C LYS A 201 24.42 24.48 -27.56
N SER A 202 25.12 25.51 -28.04
CA SER A 202 26.37 25.35 -28.79
C SER A 202 27.52 24.77 -27.96
N CYS A 203 27.60 25.11 -26.67
CA CYS A 203 28.56 24.48 -25.76
C CYS A 203 28.16 23.05 -25.38
N LEU A 204 26.85 22.75 -25.31
CA LEU A 204 26.39 21.39 -25.06
C LEU A 204 26.78 20.46 -26.21
N VAL A 205 26.56 20.87 -27.46
CA VAL A 205 26.84 20.04 -28.65
C VAL A 205 28.34 19.81 -28.86
N LYS A 206 29.22 20.72 -28.39
CA LYS A 206 30.68 20.50 -28.48
C LYS A 206 31.23 19.56 -27.39
N GLY A 207 30.44 19.26 -26.37
CA GLY A 207 30.83 18.36 -25.28
C GLY A 207 30.48 16.89 -25.53
N PHE A 208 29.84 16.56 -26.65
CA PHE A 208 29.41 15.22 -27.05
C PHE A 208 29.78 14.92 -28.50
#